data_AF-A0A1G5KCM8-F1
#
_entry.id   AF-A0A1G5KCM8-F1
#
_cell.length_a   1.000
_cell.length_b   1.000
_cell.length_c   1.000
_cell.angle_alpha   90.00
_cell.angle_beta   90.00
_cell.angle_gamma   90.00
#
_symmetry.space_group_name_H-M   'P 1'
#
loop_
_entity.id
_entity.type
_entity.pdbx_description
1 polymer ?
#
loop_
_entity_poly.entity_id
_entity_poly.type
_entity_poly.pdbx_seq_one_letter_code
_entity_poly.pdbx_strand_id
1 'polypeptide(L)'
;MKKNLLILAIFAISKLNAQATLEHTYTSNGTSNEINQSASGFGLIRNFYTQNGVKYYTLNTNTNSIEIFNVNHQLQQQVNFPEEIGNILYITDHLFNNDDLIEILYTNLNDLVLINEQGTILQTFPLRSFAKIFKSDENTFKLCTSRVPFNEFNFDIYSLTGTLSLLQEQLYAQQNLIGFPNPASDKINITNPILNGSKEMIFIFDASGKKVHEQEFLGNGENIIINTVSLSSGVYTYIIKGKTNKFIKQ
;
A
#
# COMPACT_ATOMS: atom_id res chain seq x y z
N MET A 1 18.52 13.01 -69.58
CA MET A 1 19.26 13.24 -68.33
C MET A 1 18.34 13.91 -67.33
N LYS A 2 18.36 13.39 -66.09
CA LYS A 2 17.52 13.73 -64.93
C LYS A 2 17.52 15.24 -64.60
N LYS A 3 16.35 15.80 -64.27
CA LYS A 3 16.24 16.96 -63.35
C LYS A 3 15.04 16.78 -62.42
N ASN A 4 15.34 16.06 -61.33
CA ASN A 4 14.93 16.25 -59.94
C ASN A 4 13.52 16.79 -59.65
N LEU A 5 12.65 15.85 -59.28
CA LEU A 5 11.67 15.98 -58.21
C LEU A 5 12.35 16.54 -56.94
N LEU A 6 11.76 17.53 -56.29
CA LEU A 6 11.82 17.63 -54.83
C LEU A 6 10.61 18.43 -54.32
N ILE A 7 9.50 17.73 -54.09
CA ILE A 7 8.41 18.22 -53.24
C ILE A 7 8.87 17.97 -51.80
N LEU A 8 9.24 19.04 -51.08
CA LEU A 8 9.47 18.99 -49.65
C LEU A 8 8.12 18.77 -48.96
N ALA A 9 7.73 17.52 -48.75
CA ALA A 9 6.75 17.18 -47.74
C ALA A 9 7.43 17.32 -46.37
N ILE A 10 7.30 18.51 -45.77
CA ILE A 10 7.60 18.71 -44.35
C ILE A 10 6.50 17.95 -43.58
N PHE A 11 6.75 16.66 -43.34
CA PHE A 11 6.06 15.96 -42.27
C PHE A 11 6.57 16.58 -40.97
N ALA A 12 5.81 17.56 -40.46
CA ALA A 12 5.89 17.94 -39.06
C ALA A 12 5.47 16.71 -38.24
N ILE A 13 6.44 15.87 -37.90
CA ILE A 13 6.28 14.82 -36.90
C ILE A 13 6.15 15.58 -35.57
N SER A 14 4.93 15.98 -35.23
CA SER A 14 4.61 16.36 -33.86
C SER A 14 4.85 15.11 -33.01
N LYS A 15 5.95 15.10 -32.26
CA LYS A 15 6.12 14.15 -31.16
C LYS A 15 5.01 14.45 -30.15
N LEU A 16 3.87 13.76 -30.30
CA LEU A 16 2.84 13.66 -29.29
C LEU A 16 3.44 12.91 -28.10
N ASN A 17 4.11 13.65 -27.23
CA ASN A 17 4.52 13.15 -25.92
C ASN A 17 3.29 13.16 -25.00
N ALA A 18 2.33 12.28 -25.25
CA ALA A 18 1.30 11.99 -24.25
C ALA A 18 1.91 11.01 -23.24
N GLN A 19 2.41 11.51 -22.10
CA GLN A 19 2.97 10.68 -21.02
C GLN A 19 1.87 10.06 -20.14
N ALA A 20 0.65 10.61 -20.18
CA ALA A 20 -0.54 10.06 -19.52
C ALA A 20 -1.78 10.41 -20.36
N THR A 21 -2.76 9.51 -20.38
CA THR A 21 -4.09 9.77 -20.95
C THR A 21 -5.06 9.92 -19.78
N LEU A 22 -5.85 10.99 -19.78
CA LEU A 22 -6.92 11.16 -18.79
C LEU A 22 -8.05 10.19 -19.11
N GLU A 23 -8.30 9.24 -18.23
CA GLU A 23 -9.40 8.27 -18.39
C GLU A 23 -10.72 8.80 -17.83
N HIS A 24 -10.69 9.47 -16.65
CA HIS A 24 -11.88 10.01 -16.01
C HIS A 24 -11.57 11.11 -14.97
N THR A 25 -12.57 11.91 -14.60
CA THR A 25 -12.49 12.90 -13.52
C THR A 25 -13.64 12.68 -12.53
N TYR A 26 -13.30 12.35 -11.29
CA TYR A 26 -14.28 12.18 -10.21
C TYR A 26 -14.46 13.47 -9.40
N THR A 27 -15.65 13.65 -8.82
CA THR A 27 -15.91 14.67 -7.79
C THR A 27 -16.28 13.96 -6.49
N SER A 28 -15.68 14.37 -5.37
CA SER A 28 -16.00 13.86 -4.03
C SER A 28 -15.89 15.00 -3.02
N ASN A 29 -16.82 15.05 -2.06
CA ASN A 29 -16.90 16.11 -1.05
C ASN A 29 -16.55 15.62 0.38
N GLY A 30 -16.00 14.40 0.50
CA GLY A 30 -15.58 13.81 1.77
C GLY A 30 -14.06 13.67 1.90
N THR A 31 -13.54 13.82 3.12
CA THR A 31 -12.15 13.53 3.45
C THR A 31 -11.98 12.02 3.65
N SER A 32 -11.07 11.39 2.90
CA SER A 32 -10.51 10.09 3.31
C SER A 32 -9.05 10.34 3.64
N ASN A 33 -8.67 9.87 4.82
CA ASN A 33 -7.28 9.74 5.20
C ASN A 33 -6.92 8.27 4.96
N GLU A 34 -6.78 7.86 3.71
CA GLU A 34 -6.05 6.63 3.46
C GLU A 34 -4.62 6.84 3.95
N ILE A 35 -4.28 6.20 5.06
CA ILE A 35 -2.93 6.19 5.62
C ILE A 35 -2.10 5.21 4.77
N ASN A 36 -1.90 5.56 3.51
CA ASN A 36 -0.83 5.02 2.68
C ASN A 36 0.34 6.01 2.54
N GLN A 37 0.35 7.11 3.30
CA GLN A 37 1.49 8.02 3.33
C GLN A 37 1.80 8.49 4.77
N SER A 38 3.06 8.30 5.13
CA SER A 38 3.67 8.70 6.39
C SER A 38 3.45 10.18 6.68
N ALA A 39 3.20 10.49 7.95
CA ALA A 39 3.36 11.79 8.60
C ALA A 39 2.74 13.00 7.87
N SER A 40 1.62 13.48 8.42
CA SER A 40 1.02 14.81 8.17
C SER A 40 0.58 15.13 6.73
N GLY A 41 -0.71 14.92 6.46
CA GLY A 41 -1.45 15.72 5.47
C GLY A 41 -1.95 14.96 4.24
N PHE A 42 -3.25 14.67 4.23
CA PHE A 42 -4.15 14.75 3.08
C PHE A 42 -3.62 14.23 1.73
N GLY A 43 -3.48 12.91 1.58
CA GLY A 43 -3.19 12.25 0.30
C GLY A 43 -4.39 11.48 -0.23
N LEU A 44 -5.16 12.11 -1.12
CA LEU A 44 -6.46 11.68 -1.65
C LEU A 44 -6.36 10.55 -2.70
N ILE A 45 -5.76 9.40 -2.35
CA ILE A 45 -5.90 8.22 -3.20
C ILE A 45 -7.32 7.66 -2.97
N ARG A 46 -8.04 7.47 -4.07
CA ARG A 46 -9.46 7.07 -4.10
C ARG A 46 -9.64 5.79 -4.90
N ASN A 47 -8.69 4.87 -4.73
CA ASN A 47 -8.73 3.54 -5.31
C ASN A 47 -8.33 2.51 -4.28
N PHE A 48 -8.91 1.32 -4.39
CA PHE A 48 -8.56 0.16 -3.58
C PHE A 48 -8.55 -1.07 -4.46
N TYR A 49 -8.08 -2.17 -3.91
CA TYR A 49 -7.91 -3.42 -4.65
C TYR A 49 -8.77 -4.48 -4.00
N THR A 50 -9.51 -5.17 -4.86
CA THR A 50 -10.25 -6.38 -4.53
C THR A 50 -9.52 -7.58 -5.11
N GLN A 51 -9.93 -8.80 -4.77
CA GLN A 51 -9.45 -10.00 -5.48
C GLN A 51 -9.72 -9.92 -6.99
N ASN A 52 -10.77 -9.18 -7.37
CA ASN A 52 -11.22 -8.98 -8.75
C ASN A 52 -10.59 -7.75 -9.43
N GLY A 53 -9.59 -7.12 -8.81
CA GLY A 53 -8.83 -6.01 -9.36
C GLY A 53 -9.15 -4.65 -8.75
N VAL A 54 -8.71 -3.60 -9.45
CA VAL A 54 -8.81 -2.21 -8.97
C VAL A 54 -10.25 -1.71 -8.98
N LYS A 55 -10.59 -0.95 -7.96
CA LYS A 55 -11.82 -0.17 -7.85
C LYS A 55 -11.49 1.28 -7.54
N TYR A 56 -12.38 2.19 -7.90
CA TYR A 56 -12.34 3.60 -7.49
C TYR A 56 -13.51 3.90 -6.57
N TYR A 57 -13.41 4.96 -5.76
CA TYR A 57 -14.55 5.40 -4.97
C TYR A 57 -14.65 6.91 -4.82
N THR A 58 -15.87 7.39 -4.61
CA THR A 58 -16.15 8.77 -4.18
C THR A 58 -16.91 8.73 -2.87
N LEU A 59 -16.72 9.78 -2.06
CA LEU A 59 -17.50 10.02 -0.86
C LEU A 59 -18.45 11.18 -1.08
N ASN A 60 -19.67 11.00 -0.59
CA ASN A 60 -20.69 12.02 -0.48
C ASN A 60 -21.09 12.22 1.00
N THR A 61 -20.55 13.24 1.64
CA THR A 61 -20.83 13.57 3.06
C THR A 61 -22.23 14.15 3.26
N ASN A 62 -22.85 14.72 2.22
CA ASN A 62 -24.22 15.23 2.30
C ASN A 62 -25.25 14.08 2.37
N THR A 63 -24.97 12.97 1.69
CA THR A 63 -25.82 11.77 1.69
C THR A 63 -25.29 10.68 2.60
N ASN A 64 -24.17 10.93 3.30
CA ASN A 64 -23.48 9.97 4.14
C ASN A 64 -23.26 8.62 3.43
N SER A 65 -22.67 8.67 2.22
CA SER A 65 -22.51 7.49 1.37
C SER A 65 -21.17 7.44 0.65
N ILE A 66 -20.78 6.23 0.24
CA ILE A 66 -19.66 5.95 -0.66
C ILE A 66 -20.20 5.32 -1.94
N GLU A 67 -19.68 5.78 -3.08
CA GLU A 67 -19.97 5.19 -4.39
C GLU A 67 -18.71 4.49 -4.88
N ILE A 68 -18.84 3.25 -5.35
CA ILE A 68 -17.74 2.39 -5.79
C ILE A 68 -17.87 2.15 -7.28
N PHE A 69 -16.78 2.36 -8.02
CA PHE A 69 -16.71 2.28 -9.47
C PHE A 69 -15.70 1.20 -9.91
N ASN A 70 -15.97 0.58 -11.06
CA ASN A 70 -15.02 -0.33 -11.69
C ASN A 70 -13.95 0.41 -12.49
N VAL A 71 -13.01 -0.34 -13.09
CA VAL A 71 -11.93 0.21 -13.93
C VAL A 71 -12.43 0.96 -15.18
N ASN A 72 -13.66 0.69 -15.63
CA ASN A 72 -14.30 1.39 -16.74
C ASN A 72 -15.11 2.61 -16.27
N HIS A 73 -14.91 3.07 -15.02
CA HIS A 73 -15.58 4.22 -14.42
C HIS A 73 -17.11 4.08 -14.28
N GLN A 74 -17.63 2.85 -14.30
CA GLN A 74 -19.06 2.59 -14.11
C GLN A 74 -19.35 2.34 -12.62
N LEU A 75 -20.42 2.96 -12.11
CA LEU A 75 -20.90 2.71 -10.76
C LEU A 75 -21.26 1.23 -10.61
N GLN A 76 -20.75 0.62 -9.53
CA GLN A 76 -21.01 -0.77 -9.18
C GLN A 76 -21.87 -0.85 -7.92
N GLN A 77 -21.60 0.01 -6.95
CA GLN A 77 -22.25 -0.03 -5.64
C GLN A 77 -22.34 1.36 -5.05
N GLN A 78 -23.44 1.64 -4.34
CA GLN A 78 -23.57 2.77 -3.45
C GLN A 78 -23.86 2.24 -2.05
N VAL A 79 -22.99 2.55 -1.09
CA VAL A 79 -23.13 2.13 0.31
C VAL A 79 -23.49 3.34 1.15
N ASN A 80 -24.59 3.26 1.89
CA ASN A 80 -24.98 4.29 2.85
C ASN A 80 -24.37 3.92 4.21
N PHE A 81 -23.66 4.86 4.83
CA PHE A 81 -23.12 4.65 6.16
C PHE A 81 -24.27 4.75 7.19
N PRO A 82 -24.36 3.80 8.13
CA PRO A 82 -25.42 3.79 9.15
C PRO A 82 -25.28 4.96 10.15
N GLU A 83 -24.08 5.54 10.25
CA GLU A 83 -23.72 6.62 11.16
C GLU A 83 -22.86 7.65 10.43
N GLU A 84 -22.74 8.86 10.98
CA GLU A 84 -21.92 9.93 10.41
C GLU A 84 -20.47 9.45 10.20
N ILE A 85 -20.03 9.52 8.94
CA ILE A 85 -18.69 9.12 8.56
C ILE A 85 -17.66 10.22 8.90
N GLY A 86 -16.59 9.82 9.58
CA GLY A 86 -15.34 10.56 9.65
C GLY A 86 -14.37 10.12 8.55
N ASN A 87 -13.25 9.50 8.93
CA ASN A 87 -12.23 9.03 8.00
C ASN A 87 -12.41 7.55 7.68
N ILE A 88 -12.34 7.21 6.39
CA ILE A 88 -12.11 5.83 5.97
C ILE A 88 -10.64 5.46 6.22
N LEU A 89 -10.41 4.36 6.91
CA LEU A 89 -9.09 3.82 7.22
C LEU A 89 -8.72 2.65 6.30
N TYR A 90 -9.68 1.77 6.01
CA TYR A 90 -9.50 0.61 5.13
C TYR A 90 -10.75 0.38 4.29
N ILE A 91 -10.55 0.03 3.01
CA ILE A 91 -11.56 -0.56 2.12
C ILE A 91 -10.92 -1.80 1.51
N THR A 92 -11.49 -2.98 1.78
CA THR A 92 -10.95 -4.28 1.36
C THR A 92 -12.08 -5.18 0.92
N ASP A 93 -11.75 -6.28 0.24
CA ASP A 93 -12.53 -7.51 0.36
C ASP A 93 -11.63 -8.56 1.04
N HIS A 94 -12.25 -9.52 1.72
CA HIS A 94 -11.59 -10.67 2.35
C HIS A 94 -10.53 -10.37 3.43
N LEU A 95 -10.28 -9.12 3.86
CA LEU A 95 -9.31 -8.88 4.95
C LEU A 95 -9.91 -9.19 6.32
N PHE A 96 -11.13 -8.72 6.55
CA PHE A 96 -11.77 -8.81 7.86
C PHE A 96 -12.53 -10.12 8.03
N ASN A 97 -13.08 -10.67 6.94
CA ASN A 97 -13.68 -11.99 6.88
C ASN A 97 -13.30 -12.70 5.55
N ASN A 98 -13.99 -13.77 5.15
CA ASN A 98 -13.70 -14.51 3.90
C ASN A 98 -14.87 -14.48 2.89
N ASP A 99 -15.83 -13.57 3.05
CA ASP A 99 -16.90 -13.38 2.07
C ASP A 99 -16.46 -12.40 0.96
N ASP A 100 -17.18 -12.45 -0.16
CA ASP A 100 -16.86 -11.65 -1.35
C ASP A 100 -17.30 -10.17 -1.23
N LEU A 101 -17.82 -9.75 -0.07
CA LEU A 101 -18.35 -8.42 0.12
C LEU A 101 -17.22 -7.45 0.45
N ILE A 102 -17.33 -6.22 -0.06
CA ILE A 102 -16.39 -5.17 0.30
C ILE A 102 -16.68 -4.73 1.74
N GLU A 103 -15.65 -4.66 2.58
CA GLU A 103 -15.74 -4.11 3.93
C GLU A 103 -15.01 -2.79 4.06
N ILE A 104 -15.59 -1.89 4.86
CA ILE A 104 -15.12 -0.52 5.05
C ILE A 104 -14.94 -0.29 6.55
N LEU A 105 -13.69 -0.06 6.97
CA LEU A 105 -13.37 0.41 8.32
C LEU A 105 -13.24 1.93 8.29
N TYR A 106 -14.08 2.61 9.07
CA TYR A 106 -14.07 4.06 9.17
C TYR A 106 -14.16 4.54 10.62
N THR A 107 -13.78 5.79 10.88
CA THR A 107 -14.02 6.44 12.17
C THR A 107 -15.39 7.11 12.13
N ASN A 108 -16.20 6.97 13.18
CA ASN A 108 -17.29 7.92 13.45
C ASN A 108 -16.80 8.98 14.47
N LEU A 109 -17.71 9.69 15.14
CA LEU A 109 -17.37 10.69 16.16
C LEU A 109 -16.48 10.16 17.31
N ASN A 110 -16.65 8.91 17.74
CA ASN A 110 -15.99 8.36 18.94
C ASN A 110 -15.30 7.01 18.73
N ASP A 111 -15.67 6.27 17.68
CA ASP A 111 -15.41 4.84 17.51
C ASP A 111 -14.84 4.55 16.13
N LEU A 112 -14.27 3.35 15.99
CA LEU A 112 -14.10 2.73 14.68
C LEU A 112 -15.30 1.82 14.40
N VAL A 113 -15.79 1.87 13.17
CA VAL A 113 -16.92 1.06 12.72
C VAL A 113 -16.51 0.32 11.46
N LEU A 114 -16.69 -1.00 11.47
CA LEU A 114 -16.53 -1.88 10.32
C LEU A 114 -17.92 -2.21 9.76
N ILE A 115 -18.14 -1.87 8.50
CA ILE A 115 -19.37 -2.23 7.77
C ILE A 115 -19.03 -3.07 6.53
N ASN A 116 -20.01 -3.78 5.98
CA ASN A 116 -19.94 -4.31 4.62
C ASN A 116 -20.59 -3.35 3.60
N GLU A 117 -20.51 -3.70 2.32
CA GLU A 117 -21.03 -2.89 1.21
C GLU A 117 -22.57 -2.81 1.14
N GLN A 118 -23.28 -3.56 1.98
CA GLN A 118 -24.72 -3.41 2.18
C GLN A 118 -25.05 -2.42 3.32
N GLY A 119 -24.05 -1.82 3.95
CA GLY A 119 -24.22 -0.91 5.09
C GLY A 119 -24.49 -1.62 6.42
N THR A 120 -24.29 -2.94 6.49
CA THR A 120 -24.46 -3.72 7.73
C THR A 120 -23.23 -3.53 8.60
N ILE A 121 -23.44 -3.14 9.87
CA ILE A 121 -22.36 -3.08 10.87
C ILE A 121 -21.93 -4.50 11.20
N LEU A 122 -20.67 -4.82 10.90
CA LEU A 122 -20.02 -6.08 11.24
C LEU A 122 -19.39 -6.00 12.64
N GLN A 123 -18.78 -4.86 12.97
CA GLN A 123 -18.12 -4.66 14.26
C GLN A 123 -17.97 -3.18 14.61
N THR A 124 -18.10 -2.85 15.90
CA THR A 124 -17.78 -1.53 16.45
C THR A 124 -16.64 -1.66 17.46
N PHE A 125 -15.64 -0.79 17.37
CA PHE A 125 -14.51 -0.70 18.29
C PHE A 125 -14.66 0.59 19.11
N PRO A 126 -15.23 0.51 20.32
CA PRO A 126 -15.61 1.69 21.08
C PRO A 126 -14.39 2.49 21.52
N LEU A 127 -14.48 3.82 21.43
CA LEU A 127 -13.44 4.74 21.87
C LEU A 127 -12.09 4.49 21.18
N ARG A 128 -12.10 4.19 19.88
CA ARG A 128 -10.90 3.99 19.05
C ARG A 128 -10.93 4.95 17.87
N SER A 129 -9.76 5.44 17.45
CA SER A 129 -9.66 6.43 16.35
C SER A 129 -8.54 6.11 15.36
N PHE A 130 -7.67 5.15 15.70
CA PHE A 130 -6.58 4.71 14.85
C PHE A 130 -6.65 3.20 14.67
N ALA A 131 -6.30 2.75 13.47
CA ALA A 131 -6.18 1.35 13.12
C ALA A 131 -4.88 1.12 12.34
N LYS A 132 -4.27 -0.04 12.57
CA LYS A 132 -3.14 -0.53 11.79
C LYS A 132 -3.26 -2.03 11.56
N ILE A 133 -3.20 -2.43 10.30
CA ILE A 133 -3.10 -3.83 9.90
C ILE A 133 -1.63 -4.25 9.83
N PHE A 134 -1.33 -5.44 10.34
CA PHE A 134 0.00 -6.05 10.27
C PHE A 134 -0.12 -7.58 10.26
N LYS A 135 0.98 -8.29 9.94
CA LYS A 135 1.05 -9.75 10.00
C LYS A 135 1.80 -10.23 11.24
N SER A 136 1.36 -11.34 11.82
CA SER A 136 2.14 -12.08 12.83
C SER A 136 3.25 -12.91 12.17
N ASP A 137 4.12 -13.48 13.01
CA ASP A 137 5.10 -14.50 12.65
C ASP A 137 4.47 -15.75 11.99
N GLU A 138 3.24 -16.09 12.37
CA GLU A 138 2.42 -17.13 11.74
C GLU A 138 1.80 -16.71 10.39
N ASN A 139 2.17 -15.55 9.82
CA ASN A 139 1.66 -15.01 8.57
C ASN A 139 0.12 -14.75 8.58
N THR A 140 -0.47 -14.54 9.76
CA THR A 140 -1.90 -14.18 9.92
C THR A 140 -2.08 -12.67 10.08
N PHE A 141 -3.17 -12.12 9.55
CA PHE A 141 -3.47 -10.70 9.73
C PHE A 141 -3.97 -10.38 11.14
N LYS A 142 -3.48 -9.26 11.66
CA LYS A 142 -3.90 -8.67 12.92
C LYS A 142 -4.30 -7.21 12.71
N LEU A 143 -5.28 -6.76 13.48
CA LEU A 143 -5.68 -5.35 13.57
C LEU A 143 -5.25 -4.82 14.94
N CYS A 144 -4.39 -3.80 14.94
CA CYS A 144 -4.13 -2.98 16.12
C CYS A 144 -5.04 -1.76 16.06
N THR A 145 -5.87 -1.55 17.07
CA THR A 145 -6.62 -0.30 17.24
C THR A 145 -6.08 0.46 18.42
N SER A 146 -6.10 1.79 18.36
CA SER A 146 -5.72 2.61 19.51
C SER A 146 -6.56 3.85 19.62
N ARG A 147 -6.51 4.41 20.83
CA ARG A 147 -6.98 5.76 21.12
C ARG A 147 -5.77 6.59 21.48
N VAL A 148 -5.76 7.84 21.04
CA VAL A 148 -4.83 8.85 21.56
C VAL A 148 -5.61 9.82 22.43
N PRO A 149 -5.92 9.51 23.70
CA PRO A 149 -6.17 10.56 24.66
C PRO A 149 -4.83 11.19 25.08
N PHE A 150 -4.87 12.42 25.55
CA PHE A 150 -3.67 13.21 25.89
C PHE A 150 -2.76 12.60 26.98
N ASN A 151 -3.25 11.60 27.75
CA ASN A 151 -2.59 11.17 29.00
C ASN A 151 -2.29 9.65 29.12
N GLU A 152 -2.82 8.78 28.25
CA GLU A 152 -2.57 7.33 28.33
C GLU A 152 -2.76 6.66 26.96
N PHE A 153 -1.77 5.92 26.48
CA PHE A 153 -1.83 5.26 25.16
C PHE A 153 -2.27 3.80 25.33
N ASN A 154 -3.57 3.54 25.11
CA ASN A 154 -4.13 2.19 25.13
C ASN A 154 -4.36 1.68 23.70
N PHE A 155 -4.02 0.42 23.47
CA PHE A 155 -4.22 -0.27 22.19
C PHE A 155 -4.76 -1.68 22.40
N ASP A 156 -5.58 -2.14 21.45
CA ASP A 156 -6.09 -3.52 21.40
C ASP A 156 -5.59 -4.22 20.15
N ILE A 157 -5.35 -5.53 20.25
CA ILE A 157 -4.94 -6.37 19.14
C ILE A 157 -6.02 -7.40 18.86
N TYR A 158 -6.53 -7.43 17.63
CA TYR A 158 -7.52 -8.38 17.16
C TYR A 158 -6.90 -9.32 16.12
N SER A 159 -7.24 -10.60 16.20
CA SER A 159 -6.98 -11.54 15.10
C SER A 159 -8.01 -11.31 14.01
N LEU A 160 -7.56 -11.29 12.75
CA LEU A 160 -8.43 -11.28 11.59
C LEU A 160 -8.46 -12.68 10.97
N THR A 161 -9.62 -13.11 10.51
CA THR A 161 -9.84 -14.44 9.92
C THR A 161 -9.75 -14.44 8.40
N GLY A 162 -9.73 -13.24 7.80
CA GLY A 162 -9.61 -13.05 6.38
C GLY A 162 -8.20 -13.25 5.83
N THR A 163 -8.11 -13.26 4.50
CA THR A 163 -6.87 -13.33 3.74
C THR A 163 -6.93 -12.37 2.57
N LEU A 164 -5.79 -11.83 2.16
CA LEU A 164 -5.72 -10.96 0.99
C LEU A 164 -5.13 -11.74 -0.18
N SER A 165 -5.58 -11.43 -1.40
CA SER A 165 -4.89 -11.93 -2.58
C SER A 165 -3.44 -11.41 -2.61
N LEU A 166 -2.56 -12.12 -3.32
CA LEU A 166 -1.15 -11.74 -3.45
C LEU A 166 -0.97 -10.28 -3.89
N LEU A 167 -1.80 -9.81 -4.83
CA LEU A 167 -1.77 -8.44 -5.34
C LEU A 167 -2.15 -7.43 -4.24
N GLN A 168 -3.23 -7.71 -3.51
CA GLN A 168 -3.65 -6.85 -2.40
C GLN A 168 -2.58 -6.82 -1.32
N GLU A 169 -2.03 -7.98 -0.95
CA GLU A 169 -0.94 -8.06 0.02
C GLU A 169 0.26 -7.22 -0.41
N GLN A 170 0.69 -7.27 -1.68
CA GLN A 170 1.80 -6.45 -2.17
C GLN A 170 1.56 -4.94 -2.01
N LEU A 171 0.31 -4.51 -2.19
CA LEU A 171 -0.07 -3.11 -2.14
C LEU A 171 -0.24 -2.63 -0.71
N TYR A 172 -0.82 -3.46 0.17
CA TYR A 172 -0.83 -3.25 1.62
C TYR A 172 0.58 -3.35 2.23
N ALA A 173 1.43 -4.21 1.67
CA ALA A 173 2.81 -4.47 2.07
C ALA A 173 3.83 -3.63 1.27
N GLN A 174 3.43 -2.50 0.68
CA GLN A 174 4.40 -1.47 0.26
C GLN A 174 5.35 -1.03 1.40
N GLN A 175 5.03 -1.48 2.62
CA GLN A 175 5.83 -1.72 3.82
C GLN A 175 7.29 -2.06 3.54
N ASN A 176 8.13 -1.04 3.74
CA ASN A 176 9.43 -1.11 4.39
C ASN A 176 10.27 -2.36 4.06
N LEU A 177 11.29 -2.13 3.22
CA LEU A 177 12.50 -2.94 3.24
C LEU A 177 12.99 -3.04 4.69
N ILE A 178 12.88 -4.18 5.36
CA ILE A 178 13.32 -4.36 6.74
C ILE A 178 14.38 -5.46 6.75
N GLY A 179 15.50 -5.18 7.39
CA GLY A 179 16.60 -6.12 7.57
C GLY A 179 16.63 -6.59 9.03
N PHE A 180 16.66 -7.90 9.26
CA PHE A 180 16.72 -8.51 10.58
C PHE A 180 17.64 -9.75 10.62
N PRO A 181 18.40 -9.97 11.71
CA PRO A 181 18.52 -9.09 12.87
C PRO A 181 19.26 -7.78 12.53
N ASN A 182 18.98 -6.72 13.29
CA ASN A 182 19.71 -5.46 13.24
C ASN A 182 19.97 -4.99 14.68
N PRO A 183 21.23 -5.03 15.17
CA PRO A 183 22.46 -5.30 14.42
C PRO A 183 22.61 -6.74 13.91
N ALA A 184 23.25 -6.89 12.75
CA ALA A 184 23.59 -8.17 12.12
C ALA A 184 24.99 -8.64 12.56
N SER A 185 25.14 -9.95 12.74
CA SER A 185 26.44 -10.61 13.00
C SER A 185 26.95 -11.27 11.72
N ASP A 186 26.45 -12.46 11.39
CA ASP A 186 26.94 -13.27 10.28
C ASP A 186 26.05 -13.18 9.04
N LYS A 187 24.76 -12.88 9.26
CA LYS A 187 23.78 -12.73 8.19
C LYS A 187 22.73 -11.70 8.55
N ILE A 188 22.11 -11.15 7.51
CA ILE A 188 20.88 -10.37 7.60
C ILE A 188 19.85 -10.96 6.64
N ASN A 189 18.61 -11.07 7.10
CA ASN A 189 17.45 -11.39 6.28
C ASN A 189 16.76 -10.07 5.94
N ILE A 190 16.58 -9.81 4.66
CA ILE A 190 15.91 -8.60 4.16
C ILE A 190 14.59 -9.01 3.55
N THR A 191 13.51 -8.33 3.93
CA THR A 191 12.19 -8.57 3.34
C THR A 191 12.26 -8.38 1.83
N ASN A 192 11.76 -9.37 1.08
CA ASN A 192 11.69 -9.32 -0.38
C ASN A 192 10.35 -8.69 -0.79
N PRO A 193 10.32 -7.44 -1.29
CA PRO A 193 9.06 -6.80 -1.65
C PRO A 193 8.54 -7.25 -3.02
N ILE A 194 9.18 -8.22 -3.68
CA ILE A 194 8.94 -8.57 -5.09
C ILE A 194 8.41 -10.02 -5.15
N LEU A 195 7.24 -10.23 -5.75
CA LEU A 195 6.59 -11.55 -5.89
C LEU A 195 6.19 -11.88 -7.36
N ASN A 196 6.73 -11.14 -8.34
CA ASN A 196 6.37 -11.28 -9.76
C ASN A 196 7.19 -12.34 -10.51
N GLY A 197 8.00 -13.13 -9.79
CA GLY A 197 8.91 -14.13 -10.36
C GLY A 197 10.06 -13.54 -11.19
N SER A 198 10.23 -12.21 -11.25
CA SER A 198 11.37 -11.61 -11.95
C SER A 198 12.65 -11.75 -11.14
N LYS A 199 13.77 -11.84 -11.84
CA LYS A 199 15.09 -11.73 -11.25
C LYS A 199 15.40 -10.26 -11.01
N GLU A 200 15.85 -9.94 -9.80
CA GLU A 200 16.07 -8.58 -9.35
C GLU A 200 17.36 -8.48 -8.54
N MET A 201 17.88 -7.27 -8.40
CA MET A 201 19.14 -7.02 -7.71
C MET A 201 18.92 -6.30 -6.38
N ILE A 202 19.62 -6.76 -5.35
CA ILE A 202 19.90 -5.97 -4.16
C ILE A 202 21.35 -5.47 -4.21
N PHE A 203 21.55 -4.23 -3.80
CA PHE A 203 22.88 -3.61 -3.67
C PHE A 203 23.10 -3.16 -2.23
N ILE A 204 24.30 -3.35 -1.69
CA ILE A 204 24.70 -2.86 -0.36
C ILE A 204 25.88 -1.91 -0.49
N PHE A 205 25.81 -0.81 0.24
CA PHE A 205 26.80 0.25 0.29
C PHE A 205 27.27 0.48 1.72
N ASP A 206 28.57 0.76 1.88
CA ASP A 206 29.13 1.20 3.16
C ASP A 206 28.81 2.68 3.45
N ALA A 207 29.25 3.17 4.61
CA ALA A 207 29.03 4.55 5.05
C ALA A 207 29.67 5.63 4.14
N SER A 208 30.63 5.26 3.29
CA SER A 208 31.22 6.16 2.28
C SER A 208 30.43 6.20 0.97
N GLY A 209 29.39 5.37 0.84
CA GLY A 209 28.62 5.20 -0.39
C GLY A 209 29.30 4.25 -1.39
N LYS A 210 30.35 3.51 -0.99
CA LYS A 210 30.96 2.50 -1.85
C LYS A 210 30.13 1.22 -1.82
N LYS A 211 29.83 0.66 -3.00
CA LYS A 211 29.15 -0.62 -3.12
C LYS A 211 30.07 -1.74 -2.61
N VAL A 212 29.60 -2.51 -1.64
CA VAL A 212 30.36 -3.60 -0.98
C VAL A 212 29.76 -4.98 -1.21
N HIS A 213 28.50 -5.06 -1.66
CA HIS A 213 27.84 -6.31 -1.99
C HIS A 213 26.76 -6.10 -3.06
N GLU A 214 26.54 -7.11 -3.88
CA GLU A 214 25.39 -7.21 -4.77
C GLU A 214 24.97 -8.67 -4.91
N GLN A 215 23.66 -8.91 -5.00
CA GLN A 215 23.11 -10.25 -5.11
C GLN A 215 21.85 -10.21 -5.98
N GLU A 216 21.76 -11.14 -6.93
CA GLU A 216 20.52 -11.44 -7.63
C GLU A 216 19.61 -12.27 -6.73
N PHE A 217 18.33 -11.94 -6.69
CA PHE A 217 17.32 -12.73 -6.00
C PHE A 217 16.09 -12.90 -6.88
N LEU A 218 15.32 -13.96 -6.62
CA LEU A 218 14.05 -14.18 -7.28
C LEU A 218 12.96 -13.39 -6.55
N GLY A 219 12.12 -12.67 -7.29
CA GLY A 219 10.93 -12.04 -6.76
C GLY A 219 9.87 -13.08 -6.42
N ASN A 220 10.07 -13.88 -5.37
CA ASN A 220 9.16 -14.92 -4.90
C ASN A 220 8.63 -14.66 -3.47
N GLY A 221 9.03 -13.56 -2.83
CA GLY A 221 8.61 -13.20 -1.47
C GLY A 221 9.38 -13.84 -0.34
N GLU A 222 10.22 -14.81 -0.64
CA GLU A 222 11.14 -15.33 0.35
C GLU A 222 12.17 -14.26 0.70
N ASN A 223 12.53 -14.19 1.99
CA ASN A 223 13.52 -13.23 2.46
C ASN A 223 14.84 -13.37 1.71
N ILE A 224 15.45 -12.23 1.40
CA ILE A 224 16.77 -12.16 0.79
C ILE A 224 17.79 -12.33 1.91
N ILE A 225 18.49 -13.46 1.92
CA ILE A 225 19.53 -13.76 2.90
C ILE A 225 20.86 -13.25 2.37
N ILE A 226 21.54 -12.42 3.16
CA ILE A 226 22.85 -11.87 2.83
C ILE A 226 23.84 -12.26 3.92
N ASN A 227 24.96 -12.85 3.51
CA ASN A 227 26.08 -13.13 4.40
C ASN A 227 26.86 -11.83 4.66
N THR A 228 27.00 -11.46 5.92
CA THR A 228 27.67 -10.23 6.37
C THR A 228 29.02 -10.49 7.05
N VAL A 229 29.49 -11.74 7.14
CA VAL A 229 30.75 -12.10 7.84
C VAL A 229 31.95 -11.32 7.33
N SER A 230 32.03 -11.08 6.01
CA SER A 230 33.14 -10.35 5.39
C SER A 230 33.04 -8.83 5.51
N LEU A 231 31.93 -8.31 6.05
CA LEU A 231 31.73 -6.87 6.24
C LEU A 231 32.36 -6.44 7.56
N SER A 232 33.11 -5.33 7.54
CA SER A 232 33.60 -4.71 8.76
C SER A 232 32.45 -4.13 9.59
N SER A 233 32.63 -4.00 10.91
CA SER A 233 31.67 -3.34 11.78
C SER A 233 31.34 -1.92 11.29
N GLY A 234 30.07 -1.55 11.25
CA GLY A 234 29.65 -0.27 10.69
C GLY A 234 28.19 -0.22 10.25
N VAL A 235 27.80 0.91 9.65
CA VAL A 235 26.45 1.12 9.10
C VAL A 235 26.48 0.89 7.60
N TYR A 236 25.51 0.14 7.10
CA TYR A 236 25.35 -0.20 5.71
C TYR A 236 23.97 0.19 5.20
N THR A 237 23.90 0.66 3.97
CA THR A 237 22.64 0.97 3.26
C THR A 237 22.42 -0.09 2.19
N TYR A 238 21.22 -0.63 2.09
CA TYR A 238 20.84 -1.53 1.01
C TYR A 238 19.70 -0.98 0.17
N ILE A 239 19.72 -1.30 -1.11
CA ILE A 239 18.83 -0.75 -2.14
C ILE A 239 18.21 -1.87 -2.97
N ILE A 240 16.88 -1.85 -3.10
CA ILE A 240 16.11 -2.74 -3.99
C ILE A 240 15.11 -1.87 -4.76
N LYS A 241 15.17 -1.86 -6.11
CA LYS A 241 14.30 -1.05 -6.98
C LYS A 241 14.16 0.42 -6.54
N GLY A 242 15.27 1.04 -6.14
CA GLY A 242 15.30 2.43 -5.69
C GLY A 242 14.74 2.69 -4.28
N LYS A 243 14.16 1.68 -3.62
CA LYS A 243 13.85 1.75 -2.18
C LYS A 243 15.11 1.48 -1.38
N THR A 244 15.30 2.20 -0.27
CA THR A 244 16.51 2.11 0.56
C THR A 244 16.17 1.85 2.03
N ASN A 245 16.98 1.05 2.73
CA ASN A 245 17.03 1.04 4.19
C ASN A 245 18.45 0.68 4.67
N LYS A 246 18.68 0.59 5.98
CA LYS A 246 19.99 0.43 6.62
C LYS A 246 20.01 -0.69 7.64
N PHE A 247 21.22 -1.22 7.88
CA PHE A 247 21.50 -2.10 9.00
C PHE A 247 22.86 -1.78 9.62
N ILE A 248 23.07 -2.25 10.86
CA ILE A 248 24.33 -2.13 11.59
C ILE A 248 24.99 -3.50 11.59
N LYS A 249 26.26 -3.60 11.20
CA LYS A 249 27.11 -4.78 11.40
C LYS A 249 27.90 -4.61 12.69
N GLN A 250 27.88 -5.63 13.55
CA GLN A 250 28.75 -5.72 14.73
C GLN A 250 30.11 -6.28 14.40
#